data_AF-A0A7U9H9D3-F1
#
_entry.id   AF-A0A7U9H9D3-F1
#
_cell.length_a   1.000
_cell.length_b   1.000
_cell.length_c   1.000
_cell.angle_alpha   90.00
_cell.angle_beta   90.00
_cell.angle_gamma   90.00
#
_symmetry.space_group_name_H-M   'P 1'
#
loop_
_entity.id
_entity.type
_entity.pdbx_description
1 polymer ?
#
loop_
_entity_poly.entity_id
_entity_poly.type
_entity_poly.pdbx_seq_one_letter_code
_entity_poly.pdbx_strand_id
1 'polypeptide(L)'
;GRFLSSDPIGLAGGINLYRYAPNALGWIDPLGLDRFPSWMDTKQGYQRQHIIPYSLREHPIFVESGMSINGASNMMYLPVAEGIDPNPDLGLHKGWTVEHSDYNKMMENELNKLKSIGDQEKWDYRKTQEEIIKLQSETRKGFQSGTYTCA
;
A
#
# COMPACT_ATOMS: atom_id res chain seq x y z
N GLY A 1 -8.34 -30.48 6.59
CA GLY A 1 -7.33 -31.32 7.25
C GLY A 1 -7.18 -30.86 8.68
N ARG A 2 -7.12 -31.79 9.65
CA ARG A 2 -6.83 -31.49 11.07
C ARG A 2 -5.33 -31.71 11.31
N PHE A 3 -4.71 -30.78 12.04
CA PHE A 3 -3.34 -30.95 12.50
C PHE A 3 -3.29 -31.82 13.77
N LEU A 4 -2.20 -32.57 13.89
CA LEU A 4 -1.98 -33.71 14.79
C LEU A 4 -1.02 -33.41 15.96
N SER A 5 -0.78 -32.13 16.29
CA SER A 5 0.03 -31.79 17.47
C SER A 5 -0.38 -30.44 18.06
N SER A 6 -0.45 -30.39 19.39
CA SER A 6 -0.69 -29.18 20.16
C SER A 6 0.49 -28.21 20.07
N ASP A 7 0.18 -26.92 19.92
CA ASP A 7 1.13 -25.81 19.99
C ASP A 7 1.53 -25.57 21.47
N PRO A 8 2.81 -25.74 21.87
CA PRO A 8 3.23 -25.56 23.24
C PRO A 8 3.71 -24.12 23.50
N ILE A 9 2.76 -23.19 23.51
CA ILE A 9 2.77 -22.00 24.39
C ILE A 9 1.29 -21.59 24.56
N GLY A 10 0.64 -21.67 25.71
CA GLY A 10 1.14 -21.42 27.06
C GLY A 10 0.52 -20.11 27.55
N LEU A 11 -0.81 -20.10 27.73
CA LEU A 11 -1.57 -19.10 28.50
C LEU A 11 -1.10 -17.62 28.42
N ALA A 12 -1.46 -16.96 27.32
CA ALA A 12 -1.75 -15.52 27.33
C ALA A 12 -2.94 -15.19 26.40
N GLY A 13 -3.82 -16.17 26.19
CA GLY A 13 -5.04 -16.05 25.38
C GLY A 13 -6.09 -15.22 26.11
N GLY A 14 -6.36 -14.03 25.60
CA GLY A 14 -7.54 -13.25 25.97
C GLY A 14 -8.86 -14.00 25.72
N ILE A 15 -9.95 -13.45 26.26
CA ILE A 15 -11.26 -14.07 26.52
C ILE A 15 -12.06 -14.45 25.24
N ASN A 16 -11.44 -14.63 24.07
CA ASN A 16 -12.15 -15.03 22.86
C ASN A 16 -11.40 -16.12 22.08
N LEU A 17 -11.55 -17.36 22.55
CA LEU A 17 -10.96 -18.59 21.99
C LEU A 17 -11.55 -19.02 20.63
N TYR A 18 -12.47 -18.23 20.05
CA TYR A 18 -13.05 -18.44 18.71
C TYR A 18 -12.79 -17.29 17.74
N ARG A 19 -11.91 -16.34 18.07
CA ARG A 19 -11.54 -15.31 17.09
C ARG A 19 -10.58 -15.94 16.08
N TYR A 20 -11.15 -16.37 14.96
CA TYR A 20 -10.40 -16.56 13.71
C TYR A 20 -9.51 -15.32 13.51
N ALA A 21 -8.26 -15.54 13.07
CA ALA A 21 -7.40 -14.44 12.63
C ALA A 21 -8.23 -13.48 11.76
N PRO A 22 -8.04 -12.15 11.83
CA PRO A 22 -8.59 -11.25 10.84
C PRO A 22 -8.00 -11.66 9.49
N ASN A 23 -8.74 -12.56 8.84
CA ASN A 23 -8.69 -13.03 7.49
C ASN A 23 -7.30 -13.23 6.86
N ALA A 24 -6.77 -14.45 6.95
CA ALA A 24 -5.61 -14.89 6.17
C ALA A 24 -5.94 -15.22 4.70
N LEU A 25 -6.99 -14.63 4.10
CA LEU A 25 -7.33 -14.76 2.68
C LEU A 25 -6.67 -13.66 1.82
N GLY A 26 -5.37 -13.44 2.02
CA GLY A 26 -4.59 -12.51 1.23
C GLY A 26 -4.26 -12.99 -0.18
N TRP A 27 -4.56 -14.24 -0.56
CA TRP A 27 -4.15 -14.79 -1.86
C TRP A 27 -5.10 -15.89 -2.34
N ILE A 28 -6.00 -15.52 -3.25
CA ILE A 28 -6.09 -16.01 -4.64
C ILE A 28 -7.24 -15.18 -5.23
N ASP A 29 -6.92 -14.26 -6.14
CA ASP A 29 -7.89 -13.75 -7.12
C ASP A 29 -7.72 -14.63 -8.38
N PRO A 30 -8.61 -15.62 -8.62
CA PRO A 30 -8.53 -16.48 -9.79
C PRO A 30 -9.02 -15.80 -11.08
N LEU A 31 -9.48 -14.54 -11.05
CA LEU A 31 -10.15 -13.87 -12.17
C LEU A 31 -9.34 -12.78 -12.86
N GLY A 32 -8.10 -12.51 -12.45
CA GLY A 32 -7.10 -11.88 -13.33
C GLY A 32 -7.50 -10.52 -13.93
N LEU A 33 -8.27 -9.70 -13.22
CA LEU A 33 -8.36 -8.28 -13.54
C LEU A 33 -7.09 -7.63 -13.01
N ASP A 34 -6.13 -7.46 -13.91
CA ASP A 34 -4.76 -7.06 -13.60
C ASP A 34 -4.75 -5.84 -12.64
N ARG A 35 -4.27 -6.04 -11.41
CA ARG A 35 -4.18 -4.98 -10.39
C ARG A 35 -3.30 -3.80 -10.85
N PHE A 36 -2.47 -4.03 -11.86
CA PHE A 36 -1.54 -3.07 -12.42
C PHE A 36 -1.98 -2.60 -13.81
N PRO A 37 -1.65 -1.36 -14.19
CA PRO A 37 -1.95 -0.87 -15.53
C PRO A 37 -1.20 -1.64 -16.61
N SER A 38 -1.86 -1.84 -17.75
CA SER A 38 -1.24 -2.44 -18.95
C SER A 38 -0.17 -1.56 -19.60
N TRP A 39 -0.17 -0.26 -19.32
CA TRP A 39 0.82 0.69 -19.86
C TRP A 39 2.16 0.68 -19.11
N MET A 40 2.23 0.01 -17.94
CA MET A 40 3.44 -0.10 -17.14
C MET A 40 3.97 -1.53 -17.19
N ASP A 41 4.94 -1.76 -18.06
CA ASP A 41 5.54 -3.09 -18.26
C ASP A 41 6.24 -3.63 -17.00
N THR A 42 6.45 -4.94 -16.94
CA THR A 42 7.34 -5.51 -15.94
C THR A 42 8.80 -5.19 -16.27
N LYS A 43 9.62 -4.90 -15.26
CA LYS A 43 11.04 -4.57 -15.43
C LYS A 43 11.89 -5.53 -14.58
N GLN A 44 12.86 -6.22 -15.19
CA GLN A 44 13.72 -7.18 -14.48
C GLN A 44 14.44 -6.50 -13.30
N GLY A 45 14.39 -7.12 -12.12
CA GLY A 45 14.98 -6.59 -10.89
C GLY A 45 14.10 -5.56 -10.15
N TYR A 46 12.95 -5.20 -10.71
CA TYR A 46 12.03 -4.23 -10.13
C TYR A 46 10.63 -4.81 -9.96
N GLN A 47 9.89 -4.27 -9.00
CA GLN A 47 8.46 -4.50 -8.85
C GLN A 47 7.69 -3.20 -9.08
N ARG A 48 6.50 -3.33 -9.67
CA ARG A 48 5.55 -2.23 -9.81
C ARG A 48 4.89 -2.01 -8.45
N GLN A 49 4.87 -0.76 -8.02
CA GLN A 49 4.31 -0.36 -6.73
C GLN A 49 3.31 0.76 -6.94
N HIS A 50 2.17 0.66 -6.26
CA HIS A 50 1.28 1.78 -6.06
C HIS A 50 1.74 2.59 -4.85
N ILE A 51 1.86 3.92 -5.01
CA ILE A 51 2.17 4.82 -3.90
C ILE A 51 1.01 4.84 -2.92
N ILE A 52 -0.20 5.13 -3.38
CA ILE A 52 -1.43 4.84 -2.66
C ILE A 52 -1.80 3.39 -2.96
N PRO A 53 -1.75 2.48 -1.97
CA PRO A 53 -1.98 1.04 -2.17
C PRO A 53 -3.31 0.75 -2.87
N TYR A 54 -3.33 -0.27 -3.72
CA TYR A 54 -4.53 -0.72 -4.44
C TYR A 54 -5.70 -1.09 -3.49
N SER A 55 -5.39 -1.52 -2.26
CA SER A 55 -6.40 -1.78 -1.21
C SER A 55 -7.17 -0.54 -0.78
N LEU A 56 -6.60 0.66 -0.94
CA LEU A 56 -7.20 1.95 -0.58
C LEU A 56 -7.89 2.65 -1.75
N ARG A 57 -8.08 1.98 -2.90
CA ARG A 57 -8.73 2.58 -4.08
C ARG A 57 -10.17 3.07 -3.83
N GLU A 58 -10.86 2.45 -2.87
CA GLU A 58 -12.23 2.80 -2.48
C GLU A 58 -12.26 3.79 -1.29
N HIS A 59 -11.10 4.31 -0.87
CA HIS A 59 -11.05 5.29 0.21
C HIS A 59 -11.84 6.55 -0.18
N PRO A 60 -12.71 7.12 0.70
CA PRO A 60 -13.62 8.20 0.32
C PRO A 60 -12.97 9.38 -0.40
N ILE A 61 -11.86 9.90 0.12
CA ILE A 61 -11.15 11.03 -0.54
C ILE A 61 -10.63 10.67 -1.93
N PHE A 62 -10.20 9.42 -2.13
CA PHE A 62 -9.66 8.97 -3.40
C PHE A 62 -10.78 8.79 -4.43
N VAL A 63 -11.93 8.24 -4.01
CA VAL A 63 -13.14 8.17 -4.83
C VAL A 63 -13.65 9.57 -5.21
N GLU A 64 -13.73 10.49 -4.24
CA GLU A 64 -14.14 11.89 -4.45
C GLU A 64 -13.23 12.64 -5.44
N SER A 65 -11.94 12.31 -5.45
CA SER A 65 -10.98 12.89 -6.39
C SER A 65 -11.22 12.46 -7.85
N GLY A 66 -11.89 11.33 -8.08
CA GLY A 66 -12.03 10.73 -9.42
C GLY A 66 -10.70 10.28 -10.06
N MET A 67 -9.60 10.24 -9.29
CA MET A 67 -8.30 9.81 -9.80
C MET A 67 -8.27 8.30 -10.02
N SER A 68 -7.51 7.88 -11.04
CA SER A 68 -7.27 6.45 -11.27
C SER A 68 -6.24 5.92 -10.28
N ILE A 69 -6.56 4.81 -9.60
CA ILE A 69 -5.58 4.10 -8.77
C ILE A 69 -4.36 3.65 -9.57
N ASN A 70 -4.58 3.35 -10.86
CA ASN A 70 -3.55 2.97 -11.83
C ASN A 70 -3.03 4.19 -12.62
N GLY A 71 -3.20 5.41 -12.10
CA GLY A 71 -2.66 6.62 -12.72
C GLY A 71 -1.15 6.72 -12.58
N ALA A 72 -0.47 7.32 -13.56
CA ALA A 72 1.00 7.39 -13.59
C ALA A 72 1.62 8.07 -12.36
N SER A 73 0.93 9.07 -11.79
CA SER A 73 1.37 9.73 -10.55
C SER A 73 1.42 8.76 -9.35
N ASN A 74 0.55 7.75 -9.34
CA ASN A 74 0.44 6.75 -8.30
C ASN A 74 1.34 5.52 -8.53
N MET A 75 1.99 5.39 -9.67
CA MET A 75 2.78 4.22 -10.01
C MET A 75 4.28 4.49 -9.94
N MET A 76 5.04 3.55 -9.39
CA MET A 76 6.51 3.59 -9.42
C MET A 76 7.13 2.20 -9.51
N TYR A 77 8.39 2.13 -9.94
CA TYR A 77 9.20 0.92 -9.82
C TYR A 77 10.04 1.01 -8.55
N LEU A 78 10.08 -0.08 -7.79
CA LEU A 78 11.01 -0.25 -6.67
C LEU A 78 11.90 -1.47 -6.91
N PRO A 79 13.22 -1.38 -6.67
CA PRO A 79 14.11 -2.51 -6.79
C PRO A 79 13.80 -3.58 -5.73
N VAL A 80 14.04 -4.85 -6.06
CA VAL A 80 13.82 -5.97 -5.11
C VAL A 80 15.01 -6.21 -4.19
N ALA A 81 16.18 -5.65 -4.50
CA ALA A 81 17.41 -5.79 -3.75
C ALA A 81 18.33 -4.58 -3.98
N GLU A 82 19.26 -4.37 -3.05
CA GLU A 82 20.32 -3.36 -3.17
C GLU A 82 21.19 -3.61 -4.40
N GLY A 83 21.74 -2.53 -4.97
CA GLY A 83 22.63 -2.59 -6.14
C GLY A 83 21.93 -2.78 -7.48
N ILE A 84 20.59 -2.93 -7.52
CA ILE A 84 19.81 -2.95 -8.76
C ILE A 84 19.61 -1.54 -9.31
N ASP A 85 19.24 -0.58 -8.46
CA ASP A 85 19.05 0.82 -8.84
C ASP A 85 20.32 1.63 -8.61
N PRO A 86 20.68 2.58 -9.51
CA PRO A 86 21.81 3.47 -9.29
C PRO A 86 21.65 4.39 -8.08
N ASN A 87 20.42 4.63 -7.60
CA ASN A 87 20.18 5.31 -6.33
C ASN A 87 20.30 4.30 -5.17
N PRO A 88 21.38 4.35 -4.36
CA PRO A 88 21.56 3.43 -3.25
C PRO A 88 20.54 3.63 -2.13
N ASP A 89 19.93 4.81 -2.06
CA ASP A 89 18.94 5.15 -1.02
C ASP A 89 17.51 4.80 -1.46
N LEU A 90 17.29 4.31 -2.69
CA LEU A 90 15.94 3.97 -3.14
C LEU A 90 15.37 2.80 -2.31
N GLY A 91 14.23 3.04 -1.66
CA GLY A 91 13.51 2.02 -0.88
C GLY A 91 13.28 0.74 -1.69
N LEU A 92 13.32 -0.40 -1.00
CA LEU A 92 13.17 -1.70 -1.64
C LEU A 92 11.70 -2.17 -1.59
N HIS A 93 11.37 -3.14 -2.43
CA HIS A 93 10.07 -3.83 -2.38
C HIS A 93 10.27 -5.35 -2.41
N LYS A 94 10.13 -6.00 -1.24
CA LYS A 94 10.38 -7.44 -1.04
C LYS A 94 9.07 -8.21 -0.81
N GLY A 95 8.02 -7.81 -1.52
CA GLY A 95 6.71 -8.45 -1.45
C GLY A 95 5.94 -8.06 -0.18
N TRP A 96 5.22 -9.02 0.40
CA TRP A 96 4.33 -8.78 1.54
C TRP A 96 5.06 -8.99 2.85
N THR A 97 5.62 -7.90 3.37
CA THR A 97 6.34 -7.87 4.66
C THR A 97 5.54 -7.09 5.71
N VAL A 98 6.04 -7.05 6.95
CA VAL A 98 5.43 -6.23 8.01
C VAL A 98 5.52 -4.75 7.65
N GLU A 99 6.65 -4.33 7.08
CA GLU A 99 6.90 -2.98 6.59
C GLU A 99 5.88 -2.58 5.51
N HIS A 100 5.50 -3.50 4.63
CA HIS A 100 4.43 -3.26 3.65
C HIS A 100 3.08 -3.01 4.34
N SER A 101 2.75 -3.80 5.37
CA SER A 101 1.52 -3.60 6.15
C SER A 101 1.52 -2.26 6.89
N ASP A 102 2.64 -1.90 7.50
CA ASP A 102 2.81 -0.63 8.21
C ASP A 102 2.73 0.55 7.25
N TYR A 103 3.31 0.42 6.05
CA TYR A 103 3.19 1.41 4.97
C TYR A 103 1.73 1.60 4.55
N ASN A 104 0.97 0.51 4.36
CA ASN A 104 -0.44 0.59 4.01
C ASN A 104 -1.25 1.32 5.08
N LYS A 105 -0.99 1.03 6.36
CA LYS A 105 -1.65 1.68 7.49
C LYS A 105 -1.27 3.16 7.60
N MET A 106 0.01 3.51 7.39
CA MET A 106 0.46 4.89 7.32
C MET A 106 -0.29 5.66 6.23
N MET A 107 -0.38 5.08 5.02
CA MET A 107 -1.07 5.72 3.91
C MET A 107 -2.57 5.88 4.17
N GLU A 108 -3.22 4.88 4.78
CA GLU A 108 -4.62 4.99 5.21
C GLU A 108 -4.82 6.15 6.20
N ASN A 109 -3.92 6.33 7.17
CA ASN A 109 -3.98 7.45 8.11
C ASN A 109 -3.82 8.81 7.42
N GLU A 110 -2.91 8.93 6.45
CA GLU A 110 -2.73 10.17 5.69
C GLU A 110 -3.96 10.49 4.84
N LEU A 111 -4.58 9.50 4.18
CA LEU A 111 -5.81 9.71 3.44
C LEU A 111 -6.99 10.09 4.35
N ASN A 112 -7.10 9.47 5.54
CA ASN A 112 -8.10 9.84 6.55
C ASN A 112 -7.92 11.29 7.02
N LYS A 113 -6.66 11.72 7.22
CA LYS A 113 -6.33 13.10 7.60
C LYS A 113 -6.71 14.08 6.50
N LEU A 114 -6.33 13.81 5.24
CA LEU A 114 -6.72 14.64 4.11
C LEU A 114 -8.25 14.71 3.98
N LYS A 115 -8.96 13.60 4.22
CA LYS A 115 -10.42 13.56 4.14
C LYS A 115 -11.05 14.46 5.20
N SER A 116 -10.56 14.38 6.43
CA SER A 116 -11.02 15.24 7.53
C SER A 116 -10.79 16.72 7.23
N ILE A 117 -9.64 17.09 6.67
CA ILE A 117 -9.33 18.48 6.31
C ILE A 117 -10.24 18.91 5.16
N GLY A 118 -10.38 18.09 4.12
CA GLY A 118 -11.21 18.39 2.96
C GLY A 118 -12.68 18.60 3.33
N ASP A 119 -13.21 17.81 4.28
CA ASP A 119 -14.59 17.99 4.78
C ASP A 119 -14.75 19.29 5.58
N GLN A 120 -13.75 19.65 6.40
CA GLN A 120 -13.77 20.88 7.19
C GLN A 120 -13.66 22.13 6.32
N GLU A 121 -12.77 22.10 5.34
CA GLU A 121 -12.49 23.23 4.43
C GLU A 121 -13.41 23.25 3.20
N LYS A 122 -14.25 22.21 3.03
CA LYS A 122 -15.16 22.03 1.89
C LYS A 122 -14.42 22.06 0.55
N TRP A 123 -13.38 21.24 0.45
CA TRP A 123 -12.63 21.10 -0.80
C TRP A 123 -13.53 20.67 -1.96
N ASP A 124 -13.29 21.26 -3.12
CA ASP A 124 -13.84 20.75 -4.37
C ASP A 124 -12.97 19.61 -4.92
N TYR A 125 -13.40 19.01 -6.04
CA TYR A 125 -12.66 17.91 -6.64
C TYR A 125 -11.24 18.29 -7.06
N ARG A 126 -11.00 19.56 -7.45
CA ARG A 126 -9.68 20.02 -7.92
C ARG A 126 -8.73 20.11 -6.75
N LYS A 127 -9.15 20.73 -5.64
CA LYS A 127 -8.33 20.82 -4.44
C LYS A 127 -8.04 19.44 -3.85
N THR A 128 -9.03 18.55 -3.89
CA THR A 128 -8.85 17.14 -3.49
C THR A 128 -7.79 16.44 -4.34
N GLN A 129 -7.82 16.61 -5.67
CA GLN A 129 -6.80 16.07 -6.57
C GLN A 129 -5.41 16.65 -6.30
N GLU A 130 -5.30 17.96 -6.10
CA GLU A 130 -4.03 18.64 -5.79
C GLU A 130 -3.35 18.04 -4.55
N GLU A 131 -4.11 17.86 -3.47
CA GLU A 131 -3.56 17.35 -2.21
C GLU A 131 -3.21 15.85 -2.29
N ILE A 132 -3.96 15.05 -3.05
CA ILE A 132 -3.60 13.66 -3.32
C ILE A 132 -2.32 13.57 -4.16
N ILE A 133 -2.18 14.41 -5.20
CA ILE A 133 -0.97 14.46 -6.02
C ILE A 133 0.23 14.91 -5.17
N LYS A 134 0.03 15.85 -4.25
CA LYS A 134 1.05 16.29 -3.32
C LYS A 134 1.50 15.15 -2.41
N LEU A 135 0.55 14.42 -1.80
CA LEU A 135 0.85 13.23 -1.00
C LEU A 135 1.65 12.20 -1.82
N GLN A 136 1.20 11.88 -3.03
CA GLN A 136 1.92 10.95 -3.93
C GLN A 136 3.35 11.41 -4.22
N SER A 137 3.55 12.70 -4.46
CA SER A 137 4.85 13.32 -4.73
C SER A 137 5.79 13.26 -3.52
N GLU A 138 5.27 13.59 -2.33
CA GLU A 138 6.02 13.54 -1.07
C GLU A 138 6.39 12.10 -0.71
N THR A 139 5.47 11.15 -0.87
CA THR A 139 5.75 9.74 -0.63
C THR A 139 6.77 9.18 -1.61
N ARG A 140 6.69 9.54 -2.90
CA ARG A 140 7.70 9.17 -3.89
C ARG A 140 9.09 9.66 -3.49
N LYS A 141 9.20 10.90 -3.01
CA LYS A 141 10.48 11.43 -2.49
C LYS A 141 10.96 10.64 -1.28
N GLY A 142 10.06 10.25 -0.37
CA GLY A 142 10.41 9.42 0.78
C GLY A 142 10.97 8.05 0.39
N PHE A 143 10.45 7.41 -0.67
CA PHE A 143 11.09 6.22 -1.22
C PHE A 143 12.45 6.52 -1.85
N GLN A 144 12.58 7.63 -2.59
CA GLN A 144 13.84 8.02 -3.23
C GLN A 144 14.95 8.36 -2.22
N SER A 145 14.60 8.79 -1.01
CA SER A 145 15.54 9.09 0.08
C SER A 145 15.70 7.98 1.11
N GLY A 146 15.12 6.80 0.87
CA GLY A 146 15.20 5.65 1.79
C GLY A 146 14.40 5.82 3.08
N THR A 147 13.62 6.90 3.19
CA THR A 147 12.72 7.15 4.32
C THR A 147 11.55 6.16 4.32
N TYR A 148 11.11 5.72 3.14
CA TYR A 148 10.11 4.67 2.98
C TYR A 148 10.70 3.46 2.27
N THR A 149 10.30 2.28 2.75
CA THR A 149 10.62 0.98 2.17
C THR A 149 9.43 0.03 2.40
N CYS A 150 9.27 -0.98 1.56
CA CYS A 150 8.28 -2.04 1.72
C CYS A 150 8.98 -3.41 1.76
N ALA A 151 10.09 -3.47 2.50
CA ALA A 151 11.10 -4.51 2.42
C ALA A 151 12.06 -4.48 3.60
#